data_AF-A0A9D6YRW0-F1
#
_entry.id   AF-A0A9D6YRW0-F1
#
_cell.length_a   1.000
_cell.length_b   1.000
_cell.length_c   1.000
_cell.angle_alpha   90.00
_cell.angle_beta   90.00
_cell.angle_gamma   90.00
#
_symmetry.space_group_name_H-M   'P 1'
#
loop_
_entity.id
_entity.type
_entity.pdbx_description
1 polymer ?
#
loop_
_entity_poly.entity_id
_entity_poly.type
_entity_poly.pdbx_seq_one_letter_code
_entity_poly.pdbx_strand_id
1 'polypeptide(L)'
;RGELNHAPGRYNAAQRLLYIGVILAVIVAILSGLAIWKPVQLQALTALMGGYETARRVHFFAMAAIVAFLVVHIGLAVSVKGILAPMFTGRAEAPR
;
A
#
# COMPACT_ATOMS: atom_id res chain seq x y z
N ARG A 1 -12.06 -26.84 -12.32
CA ARG A 1 -12.62 -26.39 -11.02
C ARG A 1 -11.50 -26.48 -10.00
N GLY A 2 -10.79 -25.37 -9.75
CA GLY A 2 -9.66 -25.34 -8.82
C GLY A 2 -10.19 -25.07 -7.42
N GLU A 3 -10.12 -26.07 -6.55
CA GLU A 3 -10.53 -25.95 -5.16
C GLU A 3 -9.55 -25.05 -4.40
N LEU A 4 -9.96 -23.82 -4.16
CA LEU A 4 -9.30 -22.95 -3.20
C LEU A 4 -9.75 -23.41 -1.82
N ASN A 5 -8.93 -24.26 -1.22
CA ASN A 5 -9.07 -24.76 0.15
C ASN A 5 -8.85 -23.58 1.12
N HIS A 6 -9.90 -22.79 1.36
CA HIS A 6 -9.90 -21.64 2.24
C HIS A 6 -10.02 -22.11 3.68
N ALA A 7 -8.88 -22.39 4.32
CA ALA A 7 -8.82 -22.45 5.78
C ALA A 7 -8.96 -21.01 6.33
N PRO A 8 -10.07 -20.66 7.01
CA PRO A 8 -10.27 -19.32 7.54
C PRO A 8 -9.26 -19.09 8.68
N GLY A 9 -8.39 -18.09 8.52
CA GLY A 9 -7.39 -17.73 9.54
C GLY A 9 -5.95 -17.53 9.02
N ARG A 10 -5.65 -17.89 7.77
CA ARG A 10 -4.37 -17.56 7.13
C ARG A 10 -4.55 -16.38 6.20
N TYR A 11 -3.90 -15.26 6.52
CA TYR A 11 -3.65 -14.21 5.53
C TYR A 11 -3.07 -14.86 4.27
N ASN A 12 -3.71 -14.62 3.11
CA ASN A 12 -3.17 -15.10 1.85
C ASN A 12 -1.74 -14.55 1.70
N ALA A 13 -0.77 -15.37 1.30
CA ALA A 13 0.61 -14.95 1.10
C ALA A 13 0.68 -13.70 0.19
N ALA A 14 -0.22 -13.63 -0.79
CA ALA A 14 -0.41 -12.46 -1.65
C ALA A 14 -0.88 -11.21 -0.88
N GLN A 15 -1.86 -11.33 0.03
CA GLN A 15 -2.31 -10.20 0.86
C GLN A 15 -1.19 -9.71 1.79
N ARG A 16 -0.47 -10.63 2.44
CA ARG A 16 0.66 -10.26 3.32
C ARG A 16 1.77 -9.54 2.54
N LEU A 17 2.08 -10.01 1.33
CA LEU A 17 3.04 -9.36 0.44
C LEU A 17 2.57 -7.95 0.04
N LEU A 18 1.30 -7.79 -0.32
CA LEU A 18 0.71 -6.49 -0.66
C LEU A 18 0.79 -5.51 0.53
N TYR A 19 0.53 -5.98 1.75
CA TYR A 19 0.66 -5.15 2.96
C TYR A 19 2.10 -4.72 3.24
N ILE A 20 3.06 -5.63 3.16
CA ILE A 20 4.48 -5.27 3.34
C ILE A 20 4.92 -4.30 2.23
N GLY A 21 4.51 -4.57 0.99
CA GLY A 21 4.79 -3.72 -0.17
C GLY A 21 4.27 -2.29 0.00
N VAL A 22 3.01 -2.11 0.42
CA VAL A 22 2.44 -0.76 0.61
C VAL A 22 3.09 -0.03 1.78
N ILE A 23 3.42 -0.71 2.88
CA ILE A 23 4.13 -0.10 4.01
C ILE A 23 5.49 0.46 3.56
N LEU A 24 6.25 -0.34 2.81
CA LEU A 24 7.53 0.11 2.27
C LEU A 24 7.35 1.27 1.28
N ALA A 25 6.36 1.19 0.38
CA ALA A 25 6.08 2.28 -0.56
C ALA A 25 5.72 3.59 0.14
N VAL A 26 4.94 3.55 1.22
CA VAL A 26 4.59 4.71 2.04
C VAL A 26 5.82 5.29 2.73
N ILE A 27 6.69 4.45 3.31
CA ILE A 27 7.94 4.91 3.93
C ILE A 27 8.81 5.62 2.90
N VAL A 28 9.00 5.03 1.71
CA VAL A 28 9.78 5.65 0.62
C VAL A 28 9.15 6.96 0.18
N ALA A 29 7.81 7.02 0.03
CA ALA A 29 7.10 8.24 -0.34
C ALA A 29 7.31 9.35 0.70
N ILE A 30 7.26 9.05 2.00
CA ILE A 30 7.50 10.03 3.07
C ILE A 30 8.95 10.54 3.03
N LEU A 31 9.94 9.64 2.97
CA LEU A 31 11.36 10.03 2.97
C LEU A 31 11.73 10.88 1.75
N SER A 32 11.29 10.45 0.56
CA SER A 32 11.50 11.22 -0.66
C SER A 32 10.73 12.53 -0.67
N GLY A 33 9.51 12.57 -0.10
CA GLY A 33 8.73 13.79 0.05
C GLY A 33 9.39 14.81 0.96
N LEU A 34 9.96 14.36 2.09
CA LEU A 34 10.74 15.21 3.00
C LEU A 34 11.98 15.78 2.29
N ALA A 35 12.69 14.95 1.52
CA ALA A 35 13.85 15.39 0.73
C ALA A 35 13.47 16.47 -0.30
N ILE A 36 12.30 16.33 -0.95
CA ILE A 36 11.81 17.30 -1.95
C ILE A 36 11.30 18.59 -1.28
N TRP A 37 10.67 18.49 -0.11
CA TRP A 37 10.05 19.62 0.58
C TRP A 37 11.09 20.62 1.11
N LYS A 38 12.19 20.14 1.69
CA LYS A 38 13.24 20.98 2.30
C LYS A 38 14.65 20.53 1.90
N PRO A 39 15.02 20.59 0.61
CA PRO A 39 16.27 20.01 0.12
C PRO A 39 17.53 20.65 0.73
N VAL A 40 17.46 21.94 1.06
CA VAL A 40 18.59 22.67 1.67
C VAL A 40 18.73 22.42 3.18
N GLN A 41 17.63 22.18 3.88
CA GLN A 41 17.68 21.86 5.32
C GLN A 41 17.94 20.37 5.56
N LEU A 42 17.47 19.51 4.64
CA LEU A 42 17.63 18.06 4.65
C LEU A 42 18.61 17.60 3.56
N GLN A 43 19.75 18.27 3.45
CA GLN A 43 20.77 17.95 2.45
C GLN A 43 21.31 16.54 2.58
N ALA A 44 21.52 16.05 3.81
CA ALA A 44 21.96 14.68 4.05
C ALA A 44 20.96 13.64 3.52
N LEU A 45 19.66 13.87 3.72
CA LEU A 45 18.60 13.00 3.22
C LEU A 45 18.50 13.07 1.68
N THR A 46 18.60 14.27 1.12
CA THR A 46 18.58 14.49 -0.33
C THR A 46 19.79 13.84 -1.00
N ALA A 47 20.96 13.91 -0.38
CA ALA A 47 22.18 13.25 -0.85
C ALA A 47 22.06 11.70 -0.76
N LEU A 48 21.48 11.17 0.32
CA LEU A 48 21.21 9.73 0.48
C LEU A 48 20.27 9.21 -0.62
N MET A 49 19.32 10.04 -1.05
CA MET A 49 18.41 9.72 -2.16
C MET A 49 19.06 9.88 -3.55
N GLY A 50 20.35 10.24 -3.64
CA GLY A 50 21.06 10.43 -4.90
C GLY A 50 20.79 11.80 -5.56
N GLY A 51 20.42 12.79 -4.76
CA GLY A 51 20.13 14.15 -5.20
C GLY A 51 18.63 14.43 -5.38
N TYR A 52 18.30 15.70 -5.59
CA TYR A 52 16.92 16.20 -5.67
C TYR A 52 16.15 15.60 -6.87
N GLU A 53 16.79 15.48 -8.04
CA GLU A 53 16.19 14.87 -9.23
C GLU A 53 15.90 13.38 -9.06
N THR A 54 16.79 12.66 -8.38
CA THR A 54 16.59 11.24 -8.06
C THR A 54 15.48 11.09 -7.02
N ALA A 55 15.46 11.92 -5.97
CA ALA A 55 14.39 11.95 -4.97
C ALA A 55 13.00 12.17 -5.61
N ARG A 56 12.88 13.07 -6.60
CA ARG A 56 11.63 13.30 -7.34
C ARG A 56 11.16 12.05 -8.08
N ARG A 57 12.06 11.37 -8.80
CA ARG A 57 11.74 10.13 -9.51
C ARG A 57 11.31 9.03 -8.54
N VAL A 58 12.06 8.86 -7.45
CA VAL A 58 11.73 7.88 -6.38
C VAL A 58 10.35 8.16 -5.80
N HIS A 59 10.04 9.43 -5.49
CA HIS A 59 8.73 9.83 -4.97
C HIS A 59 7.61 9.49 -5.96
N PHE A 60 7.80 9.81 -7.25
CA PHE A 60 6.82 9.50 -8.29
C PHE A 60 6.53 8.00 -8.40
N PHE A 61 7.56 7.17 -8.42
CA PHE A 61 7.38 5.70 -8.46
C PHE A 61 6.73 5.17 -7.17
N ALA A 62 7.08 5.72 -6.01
CA ALA A 62 6.45 5.34 -4.74
C ALA A 62 4.95 5.70 -4.73
N MET A 63 4.57 6.90 -5.20
CA MET A 63 3.17 7.28 -5.37
C MET A 63 2.43 6.37 -6.35
N ALA A 64 3.05 6.05 -7.50
CA ALA A 64 2.47 5.14 -8.49
C ALA A 64 2.25 3.73 -7.90
N ALA A 65 3.18 3.22 -7.11
CA ALA A 65 3.05 1.93 -6.42
C ALA A 65 1.90 1.93 -5.41
N ILE A 66 1.72 3.03 -4.65
CA ILE A 66 0.59 3.18 -3.72
C ILE A 66 -0.75 3.19 -4.48
N VAL A 67 -0.83 3.91 -5.60
CA VAL A 67 -2.03 3.92 -6.45
C VAL A 67 -2.33 2.53 -7.01
N ALA A 68 -1.32 1.82 -7.52
CA ALA A 68 -1.49 0.45 -8.00
C ALA A 68 -1.97 -0.49 -6.88
N PHE A 69 -1.42 -0.36 -5.67
CA PHE A 69 -1.91 -1.08 -4.49
C PHE A 69 -3.37 -0.77 -4.20
N LEU A 70 -3.79 0.50 -4.24
CA LEU A 70 -5.19 0.88 -4.01
C LEU A 70 -6.14 0.24 -5.02
N VAL A 71 -5.76 0.21 -6.31
CA VAL A 71 -6.56 -0.46 -7.35
C VAL A 71 -6.74 -1.94 -7.03
N VAL A 72 -5.65 -2.64 -6.69
CA VAL A 72 -5.71 -4.07 -6.33
C VAL A 72 -6.51 -4.27 -5.03
N HIS A 73 -6.30 -3.43 -4.02
CA HIS A 73 -6.97 -3.51 -2.72
C HIS A 73 -8.49 -3.35 -2.87
N ILE A 74 -8.93 -2.34 -3.62
CA ILE A 74 -10.35 -2.10 -3.90
C ILE A 74 -10.93 -3.24 -4.76
N GLY A 75 -10.20 -3.69 -5.78
CA GLY A 75 -10.62 -4.82 -6.62
C GLY A 75 -10.88 -6.09 -5.80
N LEU A 76 -10.00 -6.39 -4.85
CA LEU A 76 -10.20 -7.49 -3.90
C LEU A 76 -11.38 -7.25 -2.97
N ALA A 77 -11.53 -6.03 -2.43
CA ALA A 77 -12.62 -5.68 -1.52
C ALA A 77 -14.01 -5.81 -2.18
N VAL A 78 -14.14 -5.43 -3.46
CA VAL A 78 -15.39 -5.54 -4.23
C VAL A 78 -15.67 -6.97 -4.67
N SER A 79 -14.63 -7.77 -4.95
CA SER A 79 -14.79 -9.16 -5.38
C SER A 79 -15.36 -10.07 -4.29
N VAL A 80 -15.22 -9.70 -3.01
CA VAL A 80 -15.76 -10.47 -1.88
C VAL A 80 -17.13 -9.92 -1.48
N LYS A 81 -18.18 -10.67 -1.84
CA LYS A 81 -19.56 -10.37 -1.43
C LYS A 81 -19.67 -10.39 0.09
N GLY A 82 -20.25 -9.32 0.67
CA GLY A 82 -20.49 -9.22 2.11
C GLY A 82 -19.39 -8.53 2.93
N ILE A 83 -18.25 -8.13 2.34
CA ILE A 83 -17.20 -7.36 3.05
C ILE A 83 -17.50 -5.86 3.12
N LEU A 84 -18.17 -5.30 2.11
CA LEU A 84 -18.40 -3.85 2.02
C LEU A 84 -19.46 -3.35 3.04
N ALA A 85 -20.52 -4.13 3.27
CA ALA A 85 -21.58 -3.77 4.20
C ALA A 85 -21.06 -3.57 5.65
N PRO A 86 -20.30 -4.50 6.26
CA PRO A 86 -19.77 -4.33 7.61
C PRO A 86 -18.71 -3.21 7.71
N MET A 87 -18.00 -2.85 6.64
CA MET A 87 -17.08 -1.70 6.64
C MET A 87 -17.81 -0.35 6.83
N PHE A 88 -19.04 -0.21 6.32
CA PHE A 88 -19.85 1.00 6.48
C PHE A 88 -20.78 0.96 7.69
N THR A 89 -21.32 -0.20 8.03
CA THR A 89 -22.30 -0.33 9.13
C THR A 89 -21.68 -0.70 10.48
N GLY A 90 -20.41 -1.11 10.52
CA GLY A 90 -19.70 -1.50 11.76
C GLY A 90 -20.25 -2.76 12.43
N ARG A 91 -21.23 -3.44 11.83
CA ARG A 91 -21.85 -4.66 12.34
C ARG A 91 -21.34 -5.85 11.54
N ALA A 92 -20.54 -6.69 12.19
CA ALA A 92 -20.22 -8.02 11.66
C ALA A 92 -21.49 -8.87 11.77
N GLU A 93 -22.26 -8.98 10.70
CA GLU A 93 -23.39 -9.90 10.67
C GLU A 93 -22.84 -11.33 10.67
N ALA A 94 -23.09 -12.05 11.77
CA ALA A 94 -22.66 -13.44 11.93
C ALA A 94 -23.29 -14.30 10.83
N PRO A 95 -22.52 -15.15 10.12
CA PRO A 95 -23.04 -15.94 9.02
C PRO A 95 -24.02 -17.00 9.54
N ARG A 96 -25.16 -17.16 8.84
CA ARG A 96 -26.03 -18.34 8.94
C ARG A 96 -25.56 -19.41 7.97
#